data_AF-C7XV87-F1
#
_entry.id   AF-C7XV87-F1
#
_cell.length_a   1.000
_cell.length_b   1.000
_cell.length_c   1.000
_cell.angle_alpha   90.00
_cell.angle_beta   90.00
_cell.angle_gamma   90.00
#
_symmetry.space_group_name_H-M   'P 1'
#
loop_
_entity.id
_entity.type
_entity.pdbx_description
1 polymer ?
#
loop_
_entity_poly.entity_id
_entity_poly.type
_entity_poly.pdbx_seq_one_letter_code
_entity_poly.pdbx_strand_id
1 'polypeptide(L)'
;TVAFWEKLGFKKLGEFDTDDQGNEVVFMQYNHLTLEIWTGEGAVRKTGAINHISLNTKDADAAFKAAKAEGFKLKDSEVQHLDFWDKGIKFFNIEGPNAETIEFCEIVK
;
A
#
# COMPACT_ATOMS: atom_id res chain seq x y z
N THR A 1 -13.46 -11.36 -4.46
CA THR A 1 -12.72 -10.17 -4.92
C THR A 1 -11.83 -10.45 -6.12
N VAL A 2 -10.85 -11.36 -6.01
CA VAL A 2 -9.91 -11.71 -7.09
C VAL A 2 -10.60 -11.98 -8.44
N ALA A 3 -11.56 -12.91 -8.47
CA ALA A 3 -12.26 -13.30 -9.70
C ALA A 3 -12.99 -12.15 -10.42
N PHE A 4 -13.37 -11.07 -9.71
CA PHE A 4 -13.95 -9.89 -10.35
C PHE A 4 -12.87 -9.09 -11.10
N TRP A 5 -11.73 -8.85 -10.45
CA TRP A 5 -10.61 -8.11 -11.04
C TRP A 5 -9.95 -8.87 -12.19
N GLU A 6 -9.88 -10.20 -12.12
CA GLU A 6 -9.41 -11.04 -13.22
C GLU A 6 -10.27 -10.88 -14.48
N LYS A 7 -11.59 -10.74 -14.34
CA LYS A 7 -12.50 -10.46 -15.47
C LYS A 7 -12.24 -9.09 -16.12
N LEU A 8 -11.67 -8.15 -15.37
CA LEU A 8 -11.24 -6.84 -15.88
C LEU A 8 -9.82 -6.88 -16.45
N GLY A 9 -9.16 -8.05 -16.46
CA GLY A 9 -7.83 -8.27 -17.03
C GLY A 9 -6.68 -8.17 -16.03
N PHE A 10 -6.95 -7.91 -14.74
CA PHE A 10 -5.91 -7.90 -13.72
C PHE A 10 -5.34 -9.30 -13.49
N LYS A 11 -4.06 -9.36 -13.11
CA LYS A 11 -3.38 -10.59 -12.72
C LYS A 11 -3.01 -10.54 -11.24
N LYS A 12 -3.20 -11.65 -10.53
CA LYS A 12 -2.74 -11.78 -9.14
C LYS A 12 -1.21 -11.77 -9.11
N LEU A 13 -0.64 -10.91 -8.28
CA LEU A 13 0.81 -10.83 -8.03
C LEU A 13 1.21 -11.55 -6.75
N GLY A 14 0.39 -11.45 -5.71
CA GLY A 14 0.69 -12.00 -4.40
C GLY A 14 -0.52 -11.91 -3.48
N GLU A 15 -0.45 -12.64 -2.37
CA GLU A 15 -1.48 -12.72 -1.34
C GLU A 15 -0.74 -12.93 -0.02
N PHE A 16 -1.02 -12.08 0.96
CA PHE A 16 -0.26 -12.00 2.20
C PHE A 16 -1.21 -11.81 3.38
N ASP A 17 -0.87 -12.43 4.51
CA ASP A 17 -1.47 -12.10 5.79
C ASP A 17 -0.90 -10.77 6.27
N THR A 18 -1.78 -9.88 6.72
CA THR A 18 -1.41 -8.55 7.24
C THR A 18 -1.25 -8.52 8.75
N ASP A 19 -1.86 -9.48 9.45
CA ASP A 19 -1.80 -9.66 10.89
C ASP A 19 -2.11 -11.10 11.30
N ASP A 20 -1.91 -11.40 12.58
CA ASP A 20 -2.27 -12.69 13.17
C ASP A 20 -3.79 -12.87 13.37
N GLN A 21 -4.62 -11.93 12.91
CA GLN A 21 -6.07 -11.92 13.09
C GLN A 21 -6.81 -12.41 11.84
N GLY A 22 -6.07 -12.88 10.83
CA GLY A 22 -6.62 -13.42 9.59
C GLY A 22 -7.06 -12.35 8.60
N ASN A 23 -6.57 -11.11 8.73
CA ASN A 23 -6.74 -10.11 7.69
C ASN A 23 -5.73 -10.37 6.56
N GLU A 24 -6.25 -10.48 5.35
CA GLU A 24 -5.47 -10.78 4.15
C GLU A 24 -5.50 -9.59 3.19
N VAL A 25 -4.39 -9.39 2.47
CA VAL A 25 -4.32 -8.50 1.31
C VAL A 25 -3.95 -9.29 0.07
N VAL A 26 -4.63 -8.99 -1.03
CA VAL A 26 -4.29 -9.52 -2.34
C VAL A 26 -3.80 -8.40 -3.25
N PHE A 27 -2.65 -8.62 -3.89
CA PHE A 27 -2.08 -7.72 -4.87
C PHE A 27 -2.52 -8.13 -6.27
N MET A 28 -3.16 -7.22 -6.99
CA MET A 28 -3.66 -7.44 -8.36
C MET A 28 -3.10 -6.35 -9.28
N GLN A 29 -2.56 -6.71 -10.44
CA GLN A 29 -1.95 -5.75 -11.37
C GLN A 29 -2.55 -5.79 -12.77
N TYR A 30 -2.76 -4.60 -13.34
CA TYR A 30 -3.08 -4.39 -14.75
C TYR A 30 -2.21 -3.27 -15.31
N ASN A 31 -1.37 -3.61 -16.29
CA ASN A 31 -0.34 -2.72 -16.84
C ASN A 31 0.51 -2.08 -15.72
N HIS A 32 0.37 -0.78 -15.49
CA HIS A 32 1.13 -0.02 -14.50
C HIS A 32 0.34 0.27 -13.22
N LEU A 33 -0.90 -0.23 -13.10
CA LEU A 33 -1.72 -0.08 -11.92
C LEU A 33 -1.68 -1.37 -11.10
N THR A 34 -1.24 -1.26 -9.85
CA THR A 34 -1.34 -2.33 -8.85
C THR A 34 -2.40 -1.94 -7.82
N LEU A 35 -3.24 -2.89 -7.45
CA LEU A 35 -4.21 -2.78 -6.38
C LEU A 35 -3.74 -3.64 -5.22
N GLU A 36 -3.63 -3.05 -4.04
CA GLU A 36 -3.55 -3.76 -2.76
C GLU A 36 -4.96 -3.81 -2.17
N ILE A 37 -5.55 -5.01 -2.11
CA ILE A 37 -6.97 -5.16 -1.78
C ILE A 37 -7.12 -5.98 -0.51
N TRP A 38 -7.58 -5.31 0.54
CA TRP A 38 -8.03 -5.96 1.77
C TRP A 38 -9.21 -6.89 1.47
N THR A 39 -9.08 -8.15 1.88
CA THR A 39 -10.11 -9.19 1.73
C THR A 39 -10.64 -9.67 3.08
N GLY A 40 -11.58 -10.61 3.06
CA GLY A 40 -12.19 -11.14 4.29
C GLY A 40 -12.87 -10.05 5.13
N GLU A 41 -12.65 -10.10 6.43
CA GLU A 41 -13.22 -9.17 7.42
C GLU A 41 -12.52 -7.80 7.46
N GLY A 42 -11.30 -7.69 6.90
CA GLY A 42 -10.61 -6.42 6.72
C GLY A 42 -11.24 -5.49 5.67
N ALA A 43 -12.17 -5.99 4.86
CA ALA A 43 -12.81 -5.21 3.80
C ALA A 43 -13.93 -4.29 4.33
N VAL A 44 -13.80 -2.98 4.10
CA VAL A 44 -14.77 -1.95 4.57
C VAL A 44 -16.15 -2.03 3.88
N ARG A 45 -16.22 -2.56 2.65
CA ARG A 45 -17.48 -2.82 1.89
C ARG A 45 -18.42 -1.60 1.75
N LYS A 46 -17.89 -0.42 1.42
CA LYS A 46 -18.65 0.80 1.09
C LYS A 46 -18.19 1.45 -0.22
N THR A 47 -19.08 2.19 -0.88
CA THR A 47 -18.73 2.97 -2.08
C THR A 47 -17.64 4.00 -1.75
N GLY A 48 -16.60 4.07 -2.57
CA GLY A 48 -15.48 5.00 -2.38
C GLY A 48 -14.45 4.56 -1.33
N ALA A 49 -14.46 3.28 -0.90
CA ALA A 49 -13.49 2.74 0.06
C ALA A 49 -12.07 2.53 -0.52
N ILE A 50 -11.49 3.57 -1.13
CA ILE A 50 -10.06 3.61 -1.43
C ILE A 50 -9.35 4.07 -0.16
N ASN A 51 -8.46 3.22 0.37
CA ASN A 51 -7.78 3.50 1.64
C ASN A 51 -6.69 4.55 1.48
N HIS A 52 -5.81 4.37 0.49
CA HIS A 52 -4.68 5.24 0.20
C HIS A 52 -4.24 5.11 -1.27
N ILE A 53 -3.35 6.01 -1.71
CA ILE A 53 -2.62 5.92 -2.98
C ILE A 53 -1.15 5.69 -2.63
N SER A 54 -0.55 4.62 -3.14
CA SER A 54 0.86 4.30 -2.89
C SER A 54 1.74 4.66 -4.08
N LEU A 55 2.82 5.38 -3.82
CA LEU A 55 3.82 5.83 -4.78
C LEU A 55 5.09 4.98 -4.60
N ASN A 56 5.59 4.42 -5.70
CA ASN A 56 6.82 3.65 -5.66
C ASN A 56 8.02 4.55 -5.37
N THR A 57 8.83 4.20 -4.37
CA THR A 57 10.12 4.83 -4.08
C THR A 57 11.25 3.79 -4.11
N LYS A 58 12.46 4.24 -4.44
CA LYS A 58 13.66 3.39 -4.44
C LYS A 58 14.41 3.39 -3.11
N ASP A 59 14.06 4.33 -2.23
CA ASP A 59 14.68 4.53 -0.91
C ASP A 59 13.65 5.25 -0.02
N ALA A 60 12.97 4.48 0.83
CA ALA A 60 11.95 4.99 1.72
C ALA A 60 12.53 5.92 2.81
N ASP A 61 13.74 5.66 3.30
CA ASP A 61 14.40 6.49 4.31
C ASP A 61 14.75 7.88 3.77
N ALA A 62 15.30 7.93 2.56
CA ALA A 62 15.60 9.20 1.90
C ALA A 62 14.33 9.98 1.58
N ALA A 63 13.29 9.31 1.08
CA ALA A 63 12.00 9.94 0.81
C ALA A 63 11.33 10.47 2.10
N PHE A 64 11.39 9.73 3.21
CA PHE A 64 10.87 10.17 4.50
C PHE A 64 11.58 11.42 5.01
N LYS A 65 12.92 11.45 4.95
CA LYS A 65 13.72 12.62 5.32
C LYS A 65 13.38 13.84 4.46
N ALA A 66 13.23 13.64 3.14
CA ALA A 66 12.85 14.71 2.22
C ALA A 66 11.43 15.24 2.52
N ALA A 67 10.46 14.34 2.73
CA ALA A 67 9.10 14.72 3.08
C ALA A 67 9.03 15.52 4.40
N LYS A 68 9.82 15.10 5.39
CA LYS A 68 9.96 15.82 6.66
C LYS A 68 10.56 17.22 6.48
N ALA A 69 11.61 17.33 5.67
CA ALA A 69 12.30 18.60 5.41
C ALA A 69 11.41 19.59 4.63
N GLU A 70 10.58 19.09 3.72
CA GLU A 70 9.60 19.89 2.97
C GLU A 70 8.42 20.37 3.84
N GLY A 71 8.26 19.80 5.05
CA GLY A 71 7.18 20.17 5.97
C GLY A 71 5.86 19.49 5.67
N PHE A 72 5.86 18.35 4.96
CA PHE A 72 4.65 17.56 4.79
C PHE A 72 4.16 17.00 6.13
N LYS A 73 2.83 16.86 6.25
CA LYS A 73 2.20 16.24 7.41
C LYS A 73 2.39 14.72 7.34
N LEU A 74 3.47 14.25 7.96
CA LEU A 74 3.74 12.83 8.14
C LEU A 74 2.66 12.22 9.05
N LYS A 75 2.18 11.03 8.68
CA LYS A 75 1.30 10.22 9.54
C LYS A 75 2.10 9.31 10.48
N ASP A 76 3.29 8.92 10.06
CA ASP A 76 4.19 8.03 10.80
C ASP A 76 5.36 8.80 11.41
N SER A 77 5.85 8.34 12.57
CA SER A 77 7.05 8.89 13.19
C SER A 77 8.35 8.40 12.56
N GLU A 78 8.31 7.27 11.86
CA GLU A 78 9.43 6.59 11.23
C GLU A 78 8.98 5.74 10.04
N VAL A 79 9.93 5.24 9.24
CA VAL A 79 9.66 4.30 8.15
C VAL A 79 9.20 2.96 8.74
N GLN A 80 8.09 2.45 8.23
CA GLN A 80 7.44 1.20 8.62
C GLN A 80 7.90 0.03 7.73
N HIS A 81 7.66 -1.20 8.20
CA HIS A 81 8.09 -2.44 7.56
C HIS A 81 6.98 -3.49 7.59
N LEU A 82 6.84 -4.23 6.49
CA LEU A 82 5.97 -5.42 6.41
C LEU A 82 6.67 -6.52 5.60
N ASP A 83 6.40 -7.78 5.97
CA ASP A 83 7.01 -8.97 5.37
C ASP A 83 6.32 -9.39 4.06
N PHE A 84 6.11 -8.43 3.15
CA PHE A 84 5.58 -8.69 1.81
C PHE A 84 6.72 -8.94 0.81
N TRP A 85 6.47 -9.80 -0.18
CA TRP A 85 7.48 -10.24 -1.17
C TRP A 85 8.67 -10.98 -0.51
N ASP A 86 9.79 -11.14 -1.24
CA ASP A 86 10.95 -11.95 -0.79
C ASP A 86 11.71 -11.32 0.40
N LYS A 87 11.82 -9.99 0.43
CA LYS A 87 12.64 -9.25 1.41
C LYS A 87 11.87 -8.18 2.20
N GLY A 88 10.55 -8.18 2.09
CA GLY A 88 9.71 -7.17 2.72
C GLY A 88 9.56 -5.89 1.89
N ILE A 89 8.79 -4.97 2.47
CA ILE A 89 8.63 -3.59 2.01
C ILE A 89 9.06 -2.62 3.11
N LYS A 90 9.42 -1.42 2.68
CA LYS A 90 9.54 -0.25 3.55
C LYS A 90 8.55 0.80 3.09
N PHE A 91 7.85 1.46 4.01
CA PHE A 91 6.90 2.48 3.63
C PHE A 91 6.68 3.55 4.70
N PHE A 92 6.07 4.66 4.30
CA PHE A 92 5.52 5.66 5.22
C PHE A 92 4.41 6.42 4.52
N ASN A 93 3.57 7.09 5.31
CA ASN A 93 2.40 7.79 4.83
C ASN A 93 2.44 9.28 5.19
N ILE A 94 1.89 10.08 4.29
CA ILE A 94 1.64 11.51 4.49
C ILE A 94 0.17 11.83 4.25
N GLU A 95 -0.27 12.98 4.74
CA GLU A 95 -1.58 13.55 4.43
C GLU A 95 -1.51 14.47 3.20
N GLY A 96 -2.35 14.19 2.21
CA GLY A 96 -2.54 15.00 1.01
C GLY A 96 -3.41 16.24 1.23
N PRO A 97 -3.54 17.11 0.22
CA PRO A 97 -4.26 18.39 0.35
C PRO A 97 -5.75 18.25 0.68
N ASN A 98 -6.40 17.13 0.37
CA ASN A 98 -7.79 16.86 0.76
C ASN A 98 -7.88 15.72 1.79
N ALA A 99 -6.85 15.58 2.63
CA ALA A 99 -6.74 14.52 3.64
C ALA A 99 -6.67 13.09 3.08
N GLU A 100 -6.24 12.93 1.83
CA GLU A 100 -5.90 11.63 1.28
C GLU A 100 -4.71 11.05 2.02
N THR A 101 -4.70 9.73 2.20
CA THR A 101 -3.47 9.06 2.62
C THR A 101 -2.62 8.79 1.38
N ILE A 102 -1.43 9.37 1.32
CA ILE A 102 -0.44 9.11 0.27
C ILE A 102 0.68 8.33 0.91
N GLU A 103 0.96 7.14 0.38
CA GLU A 103 2.03 6.27 0.83
C GLU A 103 3.23 6.36 -0.12
N PHE A 104 4.43 6.25 0.42
CA PHE A 104 5.65 5.99 -0.36
C PHE A 104 6.15 4.61 0.03
N CYS A 105 6.18 3.68 -0.93
CA CYS A 105 6.50 2.28 -0.68
C CYS A 105 7.69 1.82 -1.54
N GLU A 106 8.65 1.17 -0.89
CA GLU A 106 9.82 0.54 -1.47
C GLU A 106 9.70 -0.98 -1.33
N ILE A 107 9.80 -1.71 -2.45
CA ILE A 107 10.01 -3.15 -2.43
C ILE A 107 11.52 -3.41 -2.26
N VAL A 108 11.90 -4.02 -1.14
CA VAL A 108 13.31 -4.26 -0.78
C VAL A 108 13.91 -5.31 -1.71
N LYS A 109 15.14 -5.08 -2.18
CA LYS A 109 15.83 -5.90 -3.18
C LYS A 109 17.00 -6.71 -2.65
#